data_AF-A0A1M6IU52-F1
#
_entry.id   AF-A0A1M6IU52-F1
#
_cell.length_a   1.000
_cell.length_b   1.000
_cell.length_c   1.000
_cell.angle_alpha   90.00
_cell.angle_beta   90.00
_cell.angle_gamma   90.00
#
_symmetry.space_group_name_H-M   'P 1'
#
loop_
_entity.id
_entity.type
_entity.pdbx_description
1 polymer ?
#
loop_
_entity_poly.entity_id
_entity_poly.type
_entity_poly.pdbx_seq_one_letter_code
_entity_poly.pdbx_strand_id
1 'polypeptide(L)'
;MKKYSIALTRVALLGVSKVNSQNSYQPTWESLDSRPVAQWFGDAKFGIFIHWGPYSVPAYSPKGTYSEWHQYWLQNRTLFGNGDFSWNTMVVGIKRDLECDFILKQTVDPEPGFAVKELFFTQNEEAYFAIAPRWANGELLIRNFSPKRDTQIVLLATGETISWKKSGKDMKLIMPSYDPNTMKPSDEYAYVFKISKN
;
A
#
# COMPACT_ATOMS: atom_id res chain seq x y z
N MET A 1 63.72 35.70 6.87
CA MET A 1 64.51 34.54 6.39
C MET A 1 63.82 33.26 6.82
N LYS A 2 63.48 32.39 5.86
CA LYS A 2 62.82 31.09 6.02
C LYS A 2 63.62 30.16 6.93
N LYS A 3 62.95 29.36 7.77
CA LYS A 3 63.13 27.89 7.87
C LYS A 3 61.82 27.24 8.38
N TYR A 4 61.21 26.42 7.53
CA TYR A 4 60.10 25.52 7.82
C TYR A 4 60.64 24.19 8.36
N SER A 5 59.97 23.59 9.35
CA SER A 5 60.16 22.24 9.89
C SER A 5 59.01 22.01 10.89
N ILE A 6 58.21 20.95 10.95
CA ILE A 6 58.23 19.57 10.45
C ILE A 6 56.76 19.14 10.24
N ALA A 7 56.53 18.30 9.23
CA ALA A 7 55.25 17.72 8.89
C ALA A 7 54.71 16.78 9.99
N LEU A 8 53.44 16.96 10.36
CA LEU A 8 52.67 15.96 11.13
C LEU A 8 51.78 15.21 10.14
N THR A 9 52.24 14.02 9.77
CA THR A 9 51.53 13.03 8.98
C THR A 9 50.21 12.68 9.67
N ARG A 10 49.07 13.09 9.09
CA ARG A 10 47.76 12.54 9.45
C ARG A 10 47.68 11.12 8.89
N VAL A 11 47.87 10.13 9.77
CA VAL A 11 47.46 8.75 9.49
C VAL A 11 45.94 8.73 9.44
N ALA A 12 45.38 8.71 8.24
CA ALA A 12 43.98 8.39 8.03
C ALA A 12 43.78 6.90 8.36
N LEU A 13 43.20 6.59 9.51
CA LEU A 13 42.60 5.27 9.72
C LEU A 13 41.45 5.14 8.74
N LEU A 14 41.68 4.43 7.64
CA LEU A 14 40.63 3.89 6.80
C LEU A 14 39.84 2.90 7.66
N GLY A 15 38.69 3.35 8.16
CA GLY A 15 37.71 2.47 8.78
C GLY A 15 37.28 1.43 7.75
N VAL A 16 37.75 0.19 7.90
CA VAL A 16 37.26 -0.94 7.15
C VAL A 16 35.82 -1.16 7.60
N SER A 17 34.85 -0.68 6.82
CA SER A 17 33.46 -1.06 6.98
C SER A 17 33.41 -2.58 6.82
N LYS A 18 33.07 -3.31 7.89
CA LYS A 18 32.74 -4.73 7.79
C LYS A 18 31.61 -4.86 6.79
N VAL A 19 31.93 -5.31 5.57
CA VAL A 19 30.92 -5.89 4.69
C VAL A 19 30.43 -7.12 5.45
N ASN A 20 29.18 -7.06 5.94
CA ASN A 20 28.53 -8.23 6.49
C ASN A 20 28.46 -9.26 5.36
N SER A 21 29.39 -10.21 5.37
CA SER A 21 29.22 -11.46 4.64
C SER A 21 27.91 -12.05 5.12
N GLN A 22 26.96 -12.21 4.22
CA GLN A 22 25.71 -12.89 4.49
C GLN A 22 26.09 -14.31 4.92
N ASN A 23 25.98 -14.63 6.22
CA ASN A 23 26.18 -15.98 6.68
C ASN A 23 25.24 -16.87 5.87
N SER A 24 25.80 -17.80 5.09
CA SER A 24 24.97 -18.71 4.30
C SER A 24 24.12 -19.54 5.24
N TYR A 25 22.80 -19.49 5.05
CA TYR A 25 21.87 -20.34 5.78
C TYR A 25 22.16 -21.81 5.48
N GLN A 26 22.15 -22.64 6.53
CA GLN A 26 22.21 -24.10 6.38
C GLN A 26 20.79 -24.63 6.12
N PRO A 27 20.62 -25.77 5.43
CA PRO A 27 19.31 -26.37 5.18
C PRO A 27 18.75 -27.08 6.42
N THR A 28 18.77 -26.42 7.58
CA THR A 28 18.19 -26.87 8.85
C THR A 28 17.21 -25.82 9.38
N TRP A 29 16.20 -26.26 10.14
CA TRP A 29 15.18 -25.35 10.68
C TRP A 29 15.76 -24.29 11.60
N GLU A 30 16.72 -24.66 12.45
CA GLU A 30 17.36 -23.77 13.41
C GLU A 30 18.09 -22.62 12.69
N SER A 31 18.71 -22.90 11.55
CA SER A 31 19.36 -21.87 10.74
C SER A 31 18.33 -20.99 10.04
N LEU A 32 17.30 -21.56 9.43
CA LEU A 32 16.28 -20.81 8.67
C LEU A 32 15.40 -19.93 9.57
N ASP A 33 15.06 -20.37 10.78
CA ASP A 33 14.20 -19.61 11.71
C ASP A 33 14.95 -18.47 12.41
N SER A 34 16.29 -18.49 12.39
CA SER A 34 17.12 -17.38 12.88
C SER A 34 17.08 -16.13 11.97
N ARG A 35 16.44 -16.22 10.79
CA ARG A 35 16.40 -15.10 9.83
C ARG A 35 15.57 -13.94 10.41
N PRO A 36 16.12 -12.72 10.51
CA PRO A 36 15.32 -11.57 10.90
C PRO A 36 14.29 -11.27 9.82
N VAL A 37 13.11 -10.77 10.21
CA VAL A 37 12.16 -10.18 9.26
C VAL A 37 12.84 -8.99 8.61
N ALA A 38 12.78 -8.89 7.28
CA ALA A 38 13.39 -7.77 6.57
C ALA A 38 12.79 -6.45 7.07
N GLN A 39 13.65 -5.49 7.44
CA GLN A 39 13.22 -4.23 8.07
C GLN A 39 12.14 -3.51 7.25
N TRP A 40 12.32 -3.46 5.92
CA TRP A 40 11.35 -2.83 5.02
C TRP A 40 9.94 -3.44 5.10
N PHE A 41 9.83 -4.76 5.33
CA PHE A 41 8.53 -5.44 5.44
C PHE A 41 7.84 -5.06 6.75
N GLY A 42 8.63 -4.96 7.83
CA GLY A 42 8.18 -4.40 9.09
C GLY A 42 7.73 -2.95 8.95
N ASP A 43 8.42 -2.15 8.15
CA ASP A 43 8.15 -0.71 7.96
C ASP A 43 6.95 -0.43 7.03
N ALA A 44 6.64 -1.33 6.09
CA ALA A 44 5.59 -1.11 5.09
C ALA A 44 4.17 -0.96 5.68
N LYS A 45 3.86 -1.69 6.77
CA LYS A 45 2.58 -1.70 7.54
C LYS A 45 1.28 -1.96 6.76
N PHE A 46 1.26 -1.83 5.43
CA PHE A 46 0.10 -2.03 4.57
C PHE A 46 0.53 -2.66 3.24
N GLY A 47 -0.29 -3.58 2.75
CA GLY A 47 -0.14 -4.21 1.45
C GLY A 47 -1.51 -4.50 0.86
N ILE A 48 -1.58 -4.54 -0.46
CA ILE A 48 -2.77 -4.94 -1.19
C ILE A 48 -2.56 -6.40 -1.60
N PHE A 49 -3.53 -7.25 -1.30
CA PHE A 49 -3.56 -8.62 -1.76
C PHE A 49 -4.76 -8.84 -2.67
N ILE A 50 -4.54 -9.49 -3.82
CA ILE A 50 -5.52 -9.67 -4.87
C ILE A 50 -5.86 -11.15 -4.99
N HIS A 51 -7.09 -11.52 -4.60
CA HIS A 51 -7.64 -12.85 -4.86
C HIS A 51 -8.30 -12.86 -6.23
N TRP A 52 -7.55 -13.28 -7.24
CA TRP A 52 -8.03 -13.38 -8.61
C TRP A 52 -7.77 -14.76 -9.20
N GLY A 53 -8.75 -15.31 -9.90
CA GLY A 53 -8.66 -16.59 -10.58
C GLY A 53 -9.96 -16.95 -11.30
N PRO A 54 -10.10 -18.19 -11.83
CA PRO A 54 -11.31 -18.61 -12.54
C PRO A 54 -12.60 -18.47 -11.72
N TYR A 55 -12.52 -18.59 -10.39
CA TYR A 55 -13.62 -18.37 -9.45
C TYR A 55 -14.14 -16.92 -9.41
N SER A 56 -13.39 -15.95 -9.93
CA SER A 56 -13.82 -14.55 -10.03
C SER A 56 -14.85 -14.34 -11.15
N VAL A 57 -14.92 -15.24 -12.14
CA VAL A 57 -15.86 -15.12 -13.28
C VAL A 57 -17.32 -15.26 -12.83
N PRO A 58 -17.71 -16.26 -12.00
CA PRO A 58 -19.05 -16.31 -11.43
C PRO A 58 -19.37 -15.15 -10.47
N ALA A 59 -18.34 -14.53 -9.89
CA ALA A 59 -18.43 -13.39 -8.97
C ALA A 59 -19.44 -13.56 -7.82
N TYR A 60 -19.62 -14.79 -7.35
CA TYR A 60 -20.71 -15.15 -6.45
C TYR A 60 -20.26 -16.00 -5.28
N SER A 61 -20.81 -15.68 -4.11
CA SER A 61 -20.74 -16.46 -2.89
C SER A 61 -21.96 -16.11 -2.03
N PRO A 62 -22.55 -17.08 -1.31
CA PRO A 62 -23.41 -16.76 -0.18
C PRO A 62 -22.74 -15.80 0.81
N LYS A 63 -23.56 -15.00 1.49
CA LYS A 63 -23.06 -14.07 2.49
C LYS A 63 -22.41 -14.85 3.64
N GLY A 64 -21.20 -14.44 4.03
CA GLY A 64 -20.45 -15.08 5.12
C GLY A 64 -19.53 -16.23 4.66
N THR A 65 -19.42 -16.46 3.35
CA THR A 65 -18.51 -17.46 2.77
C THR A 65 -17.53 -16.82 1.77
N TYR A 66 -16.47 -17.57 1.42
CA TYR A 66 -15.33 -17.13 0.62
C TYR A 66 -15.46 -17.48 -0.87
N SER A 67 -15.70 -16.51 -1.75
CA SER A 67 -15.96 -16.75 -3.19
C SER A 67 -14.90 -17.56 -3.93
N GLU A 68 -13.65 -17.55 -3.46
CA GLU A 68 -12.56 -18.34 -4.04
C GLU A 68 -12.76 -19.86 -3.92
N TRP A 69 -13.66 -20.31 -3.03
CA TRP A 69 -14.03 -21.72 -2.85
C TRP A 69 -15.14 -22.20 -3.80
N HIS A 70 -15.54 -21.38 -4.78
CA HIS A 70 -16.63 -21.67 -5.71
C HIS A 70 -16.60 -23.10 -6.29
N GLN A 71 -15.43 -23.57 -6.73
CA GLN A 71 -15.27 -24.90 -7.33
C GLN A 71 -15.54 -26.02 -6.32
N TYR A 72 -15.07 -25.89 -5.08
CA TYR A 72 -15.26 -26.88 -4.04
C TYR A 72 -16.75 -27.03 -3.69
N TRP A 73 -17.48 -25.91 -3.58
CA TRP A 73 -18.91 -25.92 -3.28
C TRP A 73 -19.73 -26.53 -4.42
N LEU A 74 -19.35 -26.21 -5.66
CA LEU A 74 -19.97 -26.78 -6.86
C LEU A 74 -19.85 -28.31 -6.88
N GLN A 75 -18.64 -28.82 -6.59
CA GLN A 75 -18.35 -30.26 -6.61
C GLN A 75 -19.03 -31.01 -5.47
N ASN A 76 -18.96 -30.47 -4.26
CA ASN A 76 -19.46 -31.16 -3.07
C ASN A 76 -20.93 -30.89 -2.77
N ARG A 77 -21.57 -29.95 -3.47
CA ARG A 77 -22.95 -29.49 -3.18
C ARG A 77 -23.13 -29.02 -1.74
N THR A 78 -22.08 -28.42 -1.17
CA THR A 78 -22.02 -27.97 0.21
C THR A 78 -21.46 -26.55 0.28
N LEU A 79 -21.76 -25.84 1.38
CA LEU A 79 -21.15 -24.55 1.71
C LEU A 79 -20.37 -24.68 3.01
N PHE A 80 -19.31 -23.90 3.16
CA PHE A 80 -18.57 -23.83 4.41
C PHE A 80 -19.33 -22.90 5.39
N GLY A 81 -19.64 -23.37 6.59
CA GLY A 81 -20.54 -22.67 7.52
C GLY A 81 -22.02 -23.05 7.36
N ASN A 82 -22.83 -22.77 8.38
CA ASN A 82 -24.24 -23.24 8.57
C ASN A 82 -25.26 -22.67 7.56
N GLY A 83 -25.01 -22.78 6.25
CA GLY A 83 -25.93 -22.34 5.20
C GLY A 83 -26.40 -23.48 4.31
N ASP A 84 -27.68 -23.49 3.97
CA ASP A 84 -28.25 -24.44 3.02
C ASP A 84 -27.88 -24.04 1.57
N PHE A 85 -27.22 -24.94 0.85
CA PHE A 85 -26.88 -24.75 -0.56
C PHE A 85 -28.08 -25.07 -1.45
N SER A 86 -28.55 -24.10 -2.24
CA SER A 86 -29.55 -24.30 -3.29
C SER A 86 -28.96 -23.97 -4.65
N TRP A 87 -29.05 -24.91 -5.60
CA TRP A 87 -28.58 -24.72 -6.97
C TRP A 87 -29.27 -23.54 -7.69
N ASN A 88 -30.50 -23.21 -7.29
CA ASN A 88 -31.26 -22.12 -7.91
C ASN A 88 -30.67 -20.73 -7.60
N THR A 89 -29.93 -20.55 -6.50
CA THR A 89 -29.34 -19.24 -6.16
C THR A 89 -28.03 -18.96 -6.89
N MET A 90 -27.25 -19.99 -7.27
CA MET A 90 -26.03 -19.80 -8.07
C MET A 90 -26.34 -19.23 -9.46
N VAL A 91 -27.37 -19.74 -10.14
CA VAL A 91 -27.71 -19.34 -11.52
C VAL A 91 -28.19 -17.88 -11.60
N VAL A 92 -28.83 -17.38 -10.55
CA VAL A 92 -29.36 -16.00 -10.48
C VAL A 92 -28.28 -14.98 -10.13
N GLY A 93 -27.20 -15.40 -9.47
CA GLY A 93 -26.13 -14.52 -8.99
C GLY A 93 -24.96 -14.30 -9.96
N ILE A 94 -24.84 -15.12 -11.01
CA ILE A 94 -23.75 -14.99 -12.01
C ILE A 94 -24.00 -13.72 -12.83
N LYS A 95 -23.33 -12.63 -12.47
CA LYS A 95 -23.11 -11.52 -13.41
C LYS A 95 -22.19 -12.05 -14.49
N ARG A 96 -22.70 -12.15 -15.72
CA ARG A 96 -21.99 -12.80 -16.84
C ARG A 96 -20.70 -12.08 -17.26
N ASP A 97 -20.54 -10.81 -16.90
CA ASP A 97 -19.43 -9.99 -17.38
C ASP A 97 -18.86 -9.15 -16.22
N LEU A 98 -17.90 -9.71 -15.48
CA LEU A 98 -16.90 -8.86 -14.82
C LEU A 98 -15.72 -8.74 -15.77
N GLU A 99 -15.64 -7.59 -16.43
CA GLU A 99 -14.49 -7.25 -17.26
C GLU A 99 -13.22 -7.16 -16.40
N CYS A 100 -12.08 -7.53 -16.98
CA CYS A 100 -10.79 -7.58 -16.27
C CYS A 100 -10.30 -6.20 -15.79
N ASP A 101 -10.99 -5.12 -16.15
CA ASP A 101 -10.68 -3.74 -15.80
C ASP A 101 -11.43 -3.24 -14.55
N PHE A 102 -12.17 -4.11 -13.84
CA PHE A 102 -13.00 -3.69 -12.71
C PHE A 102 -12.25 -2.89 -11.63
N ILE A 103 -11.02 -3.29 -11.28
CA ILE A 103 -10.20 -2.53 -10.31
C ILE A 103 -9.82 -1.16 -10.87
N LEU A 104 -9.51 -1.08 -12.17
CA LEU A 104 -9.24 0.18 -12.86
C LEU A 104 -10.48 1.08 -12.80
N LYS A 105 -11.66 0.54 -13.10
CA LYS A 105 -12.96 1.26 -13.05
C LYS A 105 -13.38 1.67 -11.64
N GLN A 106 -12.93 0.97 -10.61
CA GLN A 106 -13.19 1.35 -9.23
C GLN A 106 -12.22 2.41 -8.69
N THR A 107 -11.10 2.67 -9.37
CA THR A 107 -10.00 3.49 -8.83
C THR A 107 -9.48 4.55 -9.81
N VAL A 108 -8.82 4.14 -10.89
CA VAL A 108 -8.02 5.01 -11.78
C VAL A 108 -8.83 5.59 -12.94
N ASP A 109 -9.70 4.79 -13.54
CA ASP A 109 -10.49 5.14 -14.74
C ASP A 109 -11.98 4.80 -14.58
N PRO A 110 -12.70 5.50 -13.68
CA PRO A 110 -14.09 5.19 -13.38
C PRO A 110 -15.07 5.64 -14.46
N GLU A 111 -16.05 4.79 -14.74
CA GLU A 111 -17.20 5.16 -15.57
C GLU A 111 -18.06 6.23 -14.87
N PRO A 112 -18.56 7.24 -15.61
CA PRO A 112 -19.44 8.26 -15.04
C PRO A 112 -20.70 7.65 -14.39
N GLY A 113 -21.06 8.15 -13.21
CA GLY A 113 -22.28 7.74 -12.50
C GLY A 113 -22.10 6.58 -11.50
N PHE A 114 -20.90 6.02 -11.39
CA PHE A 114 -20.57 4.98 -10.41
C PHE A 114 -19.82 5.53 -9.19
N ALA A 115 -19.92 4.82 -8.06
CA ALA A 115 -19.14 5.13 -6.87
C ALA A 115 -17.69 4.67 -7.04
N VAL A 116 -16.74 5.54 -6.69
CA VAL A 116 -15.30 5.33 -6.92
C VAL A 116 -14.55 5.32 -5.59
N LYS A 117 -13.49 4.51 -5.51
CA LYS A 117 -12.52 4.55 -4.41
C LYS A 117 -11.43 5.57 -4.75
N GLU A 118 -11.61 6.79 -4.26
CA GLU A 118 -10.64 7.89 -4.46
C GLU A 118 -9.38 7.70 -3.63
N LEU A 119 -9.51 7.17 -2.41
CA LEU A 119 -8.42 6.98 -1.46
C LEU A 119 -8.59 5.68 -0.67
N PHE A 120 -7.48 4.99 -0.42
CA PHE A 120 -7.39 3.91 0.55
C PHE A 120 -6.73 4.41 1.83
N PHE A 121 -7.12 3.84 2.97
CA PHE A 121 -6.58 4.23 4.27
C PHE A 121 -6.05 3.02 5.02
N THR A 122 -4.91 3.22 5.69
CA THR A 122 -4.42 2.36 6.76
C THR A 122 -3.90 3.22 7.91
N GLN A 123 -3.52 2.61 9.02
CA GLN A 123 -2.95 3.31 10.16
C GLN A 123 -2.01 2.42 10.97
N ASN A 124 -1.06 3.06 11.66
CA ASN A 124 -0.35 2.47 12.79
C ASN A 124 -0.60 3.34 14.04
N GLU A 125 0.18 3.16 15.11
CA GLU A 125 0.02 3.94 16.35
C GLU A 125 0.33 5.45 16.16
N GLU A 126 1.22 5.79 15.23
CA GLU A 126 1.77 7.15 15.05
C GLU A 126 1.07 7.97 13.96
N ALA A 127 0.51 7.31 12.95
CA ALA A 127 0.06 7.96 11.73
C ALA A 127 -1.12 7.24 11.06
N TYR A 128 -1.89 8.02 10.30
CA TYR A 128 -2.74 7.52 9.23
C TYR A 128 -1.97 7.57 7.91
N PHE A 129 -2.19 6.62 7.02
CA PHE A 129 -1.66 6.66 5.66
C PHE A 129 -2.83 6.73 4.69
N ALA A 130 -2.86 7.80 3.90
CA ALA A 130 -3.81 7.96 2.81
C ALA A 130 -3.12 7.62 1.50
N ILE A 131 -3.69 6.70 0.73
CA ILE A 131 -3.10 6.14 -0.49
C ILE A 131 -3.98 6.54 -1.66
N ALA A 132 -3.44 7.34 -2.56
CA ALA A 132 -4.10 7.78 -3.78
C ALA A 132 -3.64 6.92 -4.96
N PRO A 133 -4.55 6.20 -5.65
CA PRO A 133 -4.22 5.42 -6.84
C PRO A 133 -3.92 6.32 -8.05
N ARG A 134 -4.19 7.64 -7.96
CA ARG A 134 -3.93 8.62 -9.01
C ARG A 134 -3.40 9.92 -8.40
N TRP A 135 -2.47 10.57 -9.11
CA TRP A 135 -2.01 11.90 -8.74
C TRP A 135 -3.14 12.92 -8.88
N ALA A 136 -3.29 13.80 -7.89
CA ALA A 136 -4.25 14.89 -7.94
C ALA A 136 -3.55 16.18 -8.38
N ASN A 137 -3.97 16.74 -9.51
CA ASN A 137 -3.43 18.00 -10.00
C ASN A 137 -3.98 19.17 -9.18
N GLY A 138 -3.12 19.77 -8.35
CA GLY A 138 -3.42 20.97 -7.56
C GLY A 138 -3.97 20.69 -6.18
N GLU A 139 -5.12 20.01 -6.05
CA GLU A 139 -5.76 19.77 -4.75
C GLU A 139 -6.26 18.34 -4.60
N LEU A 140 -5.99 17.73 -3.44
CA LEU A 140 -6.54 16.42 -3.06
C LEU A 140 -7.48 16.61 -1.85
N LEU A 141 -8.72 16.13 -1.97
CA LEU A 141 -9.73 16.27 -0.92
C LEU A 141 -9.86 14.95 -0.13
N ILE A 142 -9.62 15.03 1.17
CA ILE A 142 -9.92 13.96 2.13
C ILE A 142 -11.22 14.33 2.86
N ARG A 143 -12.30 13.63 2.51
CA ARG A 143 -13.64 13.92 3.01
C ARG A 143 -13.82 13.46 4.46
N ASN A 144 -14.58 14.23 5.24
CA ASN A 144 -14.94 13.92 6.63
C ASN A 144 -13.73 13.60 7.53
N PHE A 145 -12.59 14.24 7.30
CA PHE A 145 -11.37 14.05 8.08
C PHE A 145 -10.93 15.37 8.72
N SER A 146 -10.86 15.40 10.05
CA SER A 146 -10.52 16.60 10.82
C SER A 146 -9.33 16.31 11.75
N PRO A 147 -8.09 16.46 11.27
CA PRO A 147 -6.91 16.27 12.11
C PRO A 147 -6.68 17.46 13.07
N LYS A 148 -5.72 17.32 13.99
CA LYS A 148 -5.30 18.41 14.86
C LYS A 148 -4.57 19.49 14.06
N ARG A 149 -4.49 20.71 14.61
CA ARG A 149 -3.93 21.87 13.88
C ARG A 149 -2.44 21.73 13.56
N ASP A 150 -1.71 20.94 14.35
CA ASP A 150 -0.28 20.68 14.24
C ASP A 150 0.04 19.40 13.47
N THR A 151 -0.98 18.73 12.90
CA THR A 151 -0.78 17.53 12.09
C THR A 151 0.09 17.83 10.87
N GLN A 152 1.18 17.07 10.75
CA GLN A 152 2.06 17.09 9.60
C GLN A 152 1.62 16.04 8.59
N ILE A 153 1.71 16.40 7.31
CA ILE A 153 1.45 15.49 6.20
C ILE A 153 2.73 15.39 5.39
N VAL A 154 3.22 14.18 5.17
CA VAL A 154 4.45 13.91 4.40
C VAL A 154 4.12 13.01 3.23
N LEU A 155 4.54 13.39 2.02
CA LEU A 155 4.49 12.52 0.84
C LEU A 155 5.65 11.53 0.94
N LEU A 156 5.34 10.23 1.03
CA LEU A 156 6.39 9.22 1.27
C LEU A 156 7.37 9.05 0.09
N ALA A 157 6.93 9.32 -1.14
CA ALA A 157 7.77 9.20 -2.32
C ALA A 157 8.95 10.19 -2.31
N THR A 158 8.69 11.45 -1.92
CA THR A 158 9.69 12.53 -1.94
C THR A 158 10.21 12.94 -0.56
N GLY A 159 9.48 12.58 0.50
CA GLY A 159 9.73 13.05 1.87
C GLY A 159 9.27 14.50 2.13
N GLU A 160 8.61 15.14 1.17
CA GLU A 160 8.18 16.53 1.29
C GLU A 160 6.96 16.69 2.21
N THR A 161 6.96 17.77 3.00
CA THR A 161 5.81 18.16 3.81
C THR A 161 4.76 18.84 2.95
N ILE A 162 3.54 18.31 2.99
CA ILE A 162 2.40 18.78 2.20
C ILE A 162 1.57 19.76 3.03
N SER A 163 1.31 20.92 2.45
CA SER A 163 0.42 21.93 3.04
C SER A 163 -1.03 21.48 2.93
N TRP A 164 -1.84 21.77 3.95
CA TRP A 164 -3.27 21.45 3.95
C TRP A 164 -4.12 22.57 4.54
N LYS A 165 -5.40 22.60 4.16
CA LYS A 165 -6.40 23.54 4.67
C LYS A 165 -7.65 22.77 5.07
N LYS A 166 -8.29 23.22 6.15
CA LYS A 166 -9.62 22.71 6.53
C LYS A 166 -10.68 23.35 5.65
N SER A 167 -11.59 22.52 5.12
CA SER A 167 -12.72 22.94 4.28
C SER A 167 -14.01 22.33 4.85
N GLY A 168 -14.59 22.99 5.85
CA GLY A 168 -15.75 22.45 6.58
C GLY A 168 -15.41 21.19 7.36
N LYS A 169 -16.00 20.05 6.96
CA LYS A 169 -15.72 18.71 7.51
C LYS A 169 -14.56 18.00 6.79
N ASP A 170 -14.10 18.55 5.69
CA ASP A 170 -13.10 17.93 4.82
C ASP A 170 -11.73 18.57 5.04
N MET A 171 -10.68 17.83 4.69
CA MET A 171 -9.31 18.30 4.63
C MET A 171 -8.86 18.36 3.17
N LYS A 172 -8.29 19.50 2.77
CA LYS A 172 -7.78 19.73 1.43
C LYS A 172 -6.26 19.82 1.46
N LEU A 173 -5.58 18.89 0.79
CA LEU A 173 -4.13 18.92 0.60
C LEU A 173 -3.82 19.74 -0.64
N ILE A 174 -2.78 20.56 -0.56
CA ILE A 174 -2.24 21.35 -1.67
C ILE A 174 -1.13 20.51 -2.28
N MET A 175 -1.41 19.92 -3.44
CA MET A 175 -0.53 18.97 -4.10
C MET A 175 0.62 19.72 -4.79
N PRO A 176 1.87 19.24 -4.67
CA PRO A 176 2.97 19.80 -5.44
C PRO A 176 2.76 19.53 -6.94
N SER A 177 3.52 20.22 -7.77
CA SER A 177 3.59 19.83 -9.19
C SER A 177 4.23 18.45 -9.27
N TYR A 178 3.69 17.59 -10.13
CA TYR A 178 4.28 16.28 -10.37
C TYR A 178 5.67 16.44 -10.99
N ASP A 179 6.69 15.85 -10.36
CA ASP A 179 8.07 15.83 -10.86
C ASP A 179 8.56 14.39 -11.00
N PRO A 180 8.72 13.90 -12.24
CA PRO A 180 9.17 12.53 -12.50
C PRO A 180 10.64 12.28 -12.13
N ASN A 181 11.44 13.32 -11.85
CA ASN A 181 12.85 13.14 -11.44
C ASN A 181 12.99 12.83 -9.95
N THR A 182 12.03 13.25 -9.14
CA THR A 182 12.02 13.02 -7.68
C THR A 182 11.18 11.82 -7.28
N MET A 183 10.18 11.47 -8.10
CA MET A 183 9.37 10.26 -7.92
C MET A 183 9.99 9.10 -8.68
N LYS A 184 10.18 7.96 -8.01
CA LYS A 184 10.75 6.79 -8.68
C LYS A 184 9.70 6.15 -9.58
N PRO A 185 10.09 5.37 -10.61
CA PRO A 185 9.15 4.60 -11.42
C PRO A 185 8.28 3.63 -10.59
N SER A 186 8.77 3.18 -9.42
CA SER A 186 7.99 2.37 -8.48
C SER A 186 6.83 3.13 -7.81
N ASP A 187 6.89 4.46 -7.80
CA ASP A 187 5.95 5.33 -7.09
C ASP A 187 4.80 5.80 -8.01
N GLU A 188 4.84 5.42 -9.30
CA GLU A 188 3.84 5.80 -10.30
C GLU A 188 2.47 5.15 -10.07
N TYR A 189 2.43 4.02 -9.34
CA TYR A 189 1.23 3.21 -9.17
C TYR A 189 0.33 3.65 -8.00
N ALA A 190 0.89 4.30 -6.98
CA ALA A 190 0.13 4.85 -5.86
C ALA A 190 0.95 5.86 -5.06
N TYR A 191 0.30 6.94 -4.62
CA TYR A 191 0.91 8.03 -3.88
C TYR A 191 0.46 8.02 -2.42
N VAL A 192 1.41 7.92 -1.49
CA VAL A 192 1.11 7.72 -0.07
C VAL A 192 1.43 8.97 0.74
N PHE A 193 0.43 9.45 1.48
CA PHE A 193 0.53 10.58 2.40
C PHE A 193 0.48 10.07 3.83
N LYS A 194 1.58 10.22 4.57
CA LYS A 194 1.64 9.96 6.01
C LYS A 194 1.10 11.18 6.75
N ILE A 195 0.02 11.00 7.50
CA ILE A 195 -0.67 12.03 8.28
C ILE A 195 -0.46 11.72 9.75
N SER A 196 0.22 12.62 10.48
CA SER A 196 0.59 12.37 11.88
C SER A 196 -0.60 12.45 12.84
N LYS A 197 -0.61 11.59 13.87
CA LYS A 197 -1.70 11.49 14.87
C LYS A 197 -1.55 12.41 16.09
N ASN A 198 -0.52 13.27 16.12
CA ASN A 198 -0.14 14.19 17.21
C ASN A 198 -1.31 14.61 18.09
#